data_AF-A0A7Y1F6L7-F1
#
_entry.id   AF-A0A7Y1F6L7-F1
#
_cell.length_a   1.000
_cell.length_b   1.000
_cell.length_c   1.000
_cell.angle_alpha   90.00
_cell.angle_beta   90.00
_cell.angle_gamma   90.00
#
_symmetry.space_group_name_H-M   'P 1'
#
loop_
_entity.id
_entity.type
_entity.pdbx_description
1 polymer ?
#
loop_
_entity_poly.entity_id
_entity_poly.type
_entity_poly.pdbx_seq_one_letter_code
_entity_poly.pdbx_strand_id
1 'polypeptide(L)'
;TSATTVTGLGVVDTQPFWTPLGQVVILALIKLGGLGVMTFTSLLGLVILRRLGLTQRLDAAASTRAEGIGDLPRVLRALILYSTAVEASVALLLSLRFWLGAGMSPGQALWQGVFHAVSAFNNAGFALFSDNLMGFVSDPFICLPIAAAIILGGLGLPVVLTLRRDLRRPERW
;
A
#
# COMPACT_ATOMS: atom_id res chain seq x y z
N THR A 1 -0.15 15.26 12.48
CA THR A 1 0.27 14.13 13.33
C THR A 1 -0.35 12.80 12.91
N SER A 2 -1.66 12.69 12.64
CA SER A 2 -2.25 11.40 12.22
C SER A 2 -1.82 10.91 10.83
N ALA A 3 -1.64 11.80 9.84
CA ALA A 3 -1.18 11.42 8.49
C ALA A 3 0.26 10.86 8.46
N THR A 4 1.12 11.36 9.36
CA THR A 4 2.51 10.89 9.50
C THR A 4 2.63 9.58 10.28
N THR A 5 1.69 9.31 11.20
CA THR A 5 1.64 8.05 11.97
C THR A 5 0.76 6.99 11.31
N VAL A 6 0.10 7.31 10.19
CA VAL A 6 -0.74 6.36 9.46
C VAL A 6 -1.89 5.81 10.34
N THR A 7 -2.53 6.70 11.12
CA THR A 7 -3.59 6.30 12.06
C THR A 7 -5.01 6.61 11.58
N GLY A 8 -5.18 7.42 10.53
CA GLY A 8 -6.49 7.75 9.96
C GLY A 8 -7.46 8.51 10.87
N LEU A 9 -7.00 9.02 12.01
CA LEU A 9 -7.78 9.84 12.93
C LEU A 9 -7.66 11.32 12.54
N GLY A 10 -8.55 11.76 11.65
CA GLY A 10 -8.78 13.18 11.40
C GLY A 10 -9.61 13.78 12.54
N VAL A 11 -9.09 14.81 13.21
CA VAL A 11 -9.86 15.64 14.17
C VAL A 11 -10.76 16.65 13.43
N VAL A 12 -10.60 16.78 12.10
CA VAL A 12 -11.34 17.69 11.23
C VAL A 12 -11.60 17.02 9.87
N ASP A 13 -12.81 17.17 9.34
CA ASP A 13 -13.20 16.69 8.01
C ASP A 13 -12.22 17.19 6.94
N THR A 14 -11.72 16.29 6.10
CA THR A 14 -10.71 16.62 5.08
C THR A 14 -11.26 17.44 3.92
N GLN A 15 -12.59 17.55 3.81
CA GLN A 15 -13.26 18.08 2.63
C GLN A 15 -13.53 19.61 2.64
N PRO A 16 -13.83 20.31 3.75
CA PRO A 16 -14.09 21.75 3.66
C PRO A 16 -12.83 22.62 3.75
N PHE A 17 -11.68 22.08 4.21
CA PHE A 17 -10.57 22.92 4.67
C PHE A 17 -9.32 22.93 3.77
N TRP A 18 -9.09 21.89 2.95
CA TRP A 18 -7.83 21.74 2.23
C TRP A 18 -8.00 22.08 0.75
N THR A 19 -7.26 23.10 0.30
CA THR A 19 -7.09 23.41 -1.13
C THR A 19 -6.46 22.21 -1.86
N PRO A 20 -6.52 22.14 -3.20
CA PRO A 20 -5.84 21.07 -3.97
C PRO A 20 -4.36 20.90 -3.59
N LEU A 21 -3.69 22.00 -3.23
CA LEU A 21 -2.32 21.99 -2.72
C LEU A 21 -2.21 21.28 -1.36
N GLY A 22 -3.17 21.49 -0.46
CA GLY A 22 -3.27 20.80 0.83
C GLY A 22 -3.44 19.29 0.68
N GLN A 23 -4.25 18.85 -0.29
CA GLN A 23 -4.44 17.43 -0.57
C GLN A 23 -3.16 16.77 -1.12
N VAL A 24 -2.37 17.48 -1.94
CA VAL A 24 -1.03 17.03 -2.39
C VAL A 24 -0.07 16.86 -1.20
N VAL A 25 -0.07 17.80 -0.25
CA VAL A 25 0.77 17.71 0.95
C VAL A 25 0.38 16.51 1.82
N ILE A 26 -0.92 16.26 2.01
CA ILE A 26 -1.41 15.08 2.74
C ILE A 26 -0.97 13.80 2.03
N LEU A 27 -1.11 13.73 0.70
CA LEU A 27 -0.68 12.58 -0.09
C LEU A 27 0.82 12.31 0.07
N ALA A 28 1.65 13.35 0.03
CA ALA A 28 3.10 13.25 0.24
C ALA A 28 3.45 12.79 1.66
N LEU A 29 2.74 13.28 2.68
CA LEU A 29 2.94 12.86 4.07
C LEU A 29 2.52 11.41 4.31
N ILE A 30 1.39 10.98 3.73
CA ILE A 30 0.95 9.59 3.74
C ILE A 30 2.03 8.71 3.12
N LYS A 31 2.62 9.17 2.01
CA LYS A 31 3.69 8.43 1.37
C LYS A 31 4.95 8.29 2.18
N LEU A 32 5.40 9.38 2.79
CA LEU A 32 6.56 9.37 3.65
C LEU A 32 6.33 8.50 4.90
N GLY A 33 5.15 8.59 5.52
CA GLY A 33 4.76 7.75 6.66
C GLY A 33 4.67 6.26 6.31
N GLY A 34 4.05 5.94 5.16
CA GLY A 34 3.89 4.58 4.66
C GLY A 34 5.23 3.88 4.40
N LEU A 35 6.22 4.58 3.85
CA LEU A 35 7.57 4.04 3.67
C LEU A 35 8.24 3.67 4.99
N GLY A 36 8.02 4.46 6.06
CA GLY A 36 8.50 4.14 7.40
C GLY A 36 7.88 2.85 7.95
N VAL A 37 6.57 2.70 7.83
CA VAL A 37 5.83 1.49 8.25
C VAL A 37 6.24 0.26 7.42
N MET A 38 6.41 0.40 6.10
CA MET A 38 6.85 -0.69 5.21
C MET A 38 8.27 -1.15 5.53
N THR A 39 9.16 -0.23 5.89
CA THR A 39 10.52 -0.58 6.30
C THR A 39 10.49 -1.38 7.61
N PHE A 40 9.72 -0.92 8.60
CA PHE A 40 9.58 -1.61 9.89
C PHE A 40 8.93 -3.00 9.77
N THR A 41 7.83 -3.12 9.03
CA THR A 41 7.15 -4.40 8.77
C THR A 41 8.04 -5.37 8.00
N SER A 42 8.81 -4.88 7.03
CA SER A 42 9.77 -5.72 6.29
C SER A 42 10.89 -6.24 7.20
N LEU A 43 11.43 -5.41 8.09
CA LEU A 43 12.43 -5.83 9.08
C LEU A 43 11.86 -6.84 10.07
N LEU A 44 10.63 -6.61 10.56
CA LEU A 44 9.96 -7.54 11.46
C LEU A 44 9.67 -8.89 10.75
N GLY A 45 9.19 -8.84 9.52
CA GLY A 45 8.98 -10.03 8.67
C GLY A 45 10.27 -10.82 8.48
N LEU A 46 11.40 -10.16 8.22
CA LEU A 46 12.72 -10.80 8.14
C LEU A 46 13.11 -11.48 9.46
N VAL A 47 12.86 -10.85 10.61
CA VAL A 47 13.14 -11.44 11.93
C VAL A 47 12.26 -12.67 12.19
N ILE A 48 10.98 -12.61 11.83
CA ILE A 48 10.03 -13.74 11.98
C ILE A 48 10.43 -14.90 11.05
N LEU A 49 10.74 -14.62 9.78
CA LEU A 49 11.20 -15.63 8.82
C LEU A 49 12.51 -16.30 9.25
N ARG A 50 13.42 -15.56 9.91
CA ARG A 50 14.68 -16.12 10.44
C ARG A 50 14.49 -17.13 11.58
N ARG A 51 13.29 -17.22 12.18
CA ARG A 51 12.94 -18.19 13.23
C ARG A 51 12.39 -19.52 12.67
N LEU A 52 12.10 -19.60 11.38
CA LEU A 52 11.71 -20.84 10.70
C LEU A 52 12.98 -21.60 10.23
N GLY A 53 12.92 -22.94 10.27
CA GLY A 53 14.08 -23.86 10.44
C GLY A 53 15.28 -23.74 9.49
N LEU A 54 16.38 -24.41 9.88
CA LEU A 54 17.71 -24.41 9.24
C LEU A 54 17.71 -24.57 7.71
N THR A 55 16.72 -25.27 7.15
CA THR A 55 16.52 -25.49 5.71
C THR A 55 16.15 -24.22 4.95
N GLN A 56 15.37 -23.31 5.55
CA GLN A 56 15.09 -21.99 4.99
C GLN A 56 16.29 -21.06 5.11
N ARG A 57 17.20 -21.28 6.07
CA ARG A 57 18.49 -20.56 6.09
C ARG A 57 19.37 -20.96 4.93
N LEU A 58 19.32 -22.21 4.47
CA LEU A 58 20.04 -22.66 3.27
C LEU A 58 19.37 -22.19 1.98
N ASP A 59 18.03 -22.20 1.89
CA ASP A 59 17.30 -21.65 0.74
C ASP A 59 17.43 -20.11 0.66
N ALA A 60 17.35 -19.42 1.81
CA ALA A 60 17.64 -18.00 1.94
C ALA A 60 19.11 -17.75 1.61
N ALA A 61 20.08 -18.47 2.19
CA ALA A 61 21.50 -18.32 1.89
C ALA A 61 21.86 -18.66 0.44
N ALA A 62 21.14 -19.59 -0.22
CA ALA A 62 21.28 -19.87 -1.64
C ALA A 62 20.72 -18.71 -2.49
N SER A 63 19.62 -18.07 -2.09
CA SER A 63 19.14 -16.82 -2.70
C SER A 63 19.93 -15.56 -2.26
N THR A 64 20.68 -15.63 -1.15
CA THR A 64 21.54 -14.56 -0.58
C THR A 64 22.98 -14.70 -1.08
N ARG A 65 23.29 -15.71 -1.91
CA ARG A 65 24.49 -15.68 -2.76
C ARG A 65 24.35 -14.69 -3.92
N ALA A 66 23.16 -14.12 -4.13
CA ALA A 66 23.02 -12.81 -4.74
C ALA A 66 23.18 -11.74 -3.64
N GLU A 67 24.43 -11.28 -3.46
CA GLU A 67 24.74 -9.88 -3.18
C GLU A 67 24.21 -9.32 -1.83
N GLY A 68 24.98 -9.56 -0.76
CA GLY A 68 25.21 -8.59 0.33
C GLY A 68 24.02 -8.19 1.21
N ILE A 69 24.12 -8.51 2.50
CA ILE A 69 23.30 -7.98 3.61
C ILE A 69 23.47 -6.44 3.80
N GLY A 70 24.18 -5.74 2.91
CA GLY A 70 24.56 -4.33 3.04
C GLY A 70 23.85 -3.34 2.12
N ASP A 71 23.01 -3.77 1.16
CA ASP A 71 22.47 -2.84 0.15
C ASP A 71 21.07 -2.33 0.52
N LEU A 72 20.99 -1.65 1.68
CA LEU A 72 19.77 -0.96 2.15
C LEU A 72 19.13 -0.09 1.04
N PRO A 73 19.89 0.67 0.21
CA PRO A 73 19.32 1.43 -0.90
C PRO A 73 18.57 0.56 -1.93
N ARG A 74 19.06 -0.65 -2.23
CA ARG A 74 18.42 -1.57 -3.18
C ARG A 74 17.10 -2.11 -2.64
N VAL A 75 17.05 -2.43 -1.34
CA VAL A 75 15.81 -2.87 -0.67
C VAL A 75 14.77 -1.74 -0.65
N LEU A 76 15.20 -0.52 -0.30
CA LEU A 76 14.33 0.66 -0.33
C LEU A 76 13.79 0.94 -1.74
N ARG A 77 14.64 0.82 -2.77
CA ARG A 77 14.22 0.99 -4.17
C ARG A 77 13.19 -0.06 -4.58
N ALA A 78 13.36 -1.32 -4.17
CA ALA A 78 12.40 -2.38 -4.44
C ALA A 78 11.06 -2.12 -3.73
N LEU A 79 11.08 -1.64 -2.49
CA LEU A 79 9.88 -1.25 -1.73
C LEU A 79 9.12 -0.11 -2.41
N ILE A 80 9.84 0.95 -2.81
CA ILE A 80 9.23 2.10 -3.50
C ILE A 80 8.62 1.64 -4.83
N LEU A 81 9.35 0.86 -5.63
CA LEU A 81 8.84 0.39 -6.92
C LEU A 81 7.61 -0.50 -6.78
N TYR A 82 7.64 -1.43 -5.82
CA TYR A 82 6.50 -2.28 -5.50
C TYR A 82 5.29 -1.45 -5.07
N SER A 83 5.49 -0.53 -4.12
CA SER A 83 4.43 0.33 -3.62
C SER A 83 3.79 1.16 -4.73
N THR A 84 4.60 1.86 -5.51
CA THR A 84 4.12 2.70 -6.61
C THR A 84 3.40 1.86 -7.67
N ALA A 85 3.84 0.63 -7.94
CA ALA A 85 3.19 -0.25 -8.90
C ALA A 85 1.79 -0.70 -8.44
N VAL A 86 1.64 -1.09 -7.16
CA VAL A 86 0.34 -1.47 -6.59
C VAL A 86 -0.60 -0.26 -6.59
N GLU A 87 -0.12 0.90 -6.13
CA GLU A 87 -0.92 2.12 -6.09
C GLU A 87 -1.33 2.61 -7.48
N ALA A 88 -0.43 2.58 -8.46
CA ALA A 88 -0.78 2.93 -9.83
C ALA A 88 -1.86 1.99 -10.40
N SER A 89 -1.78 0.70 -10.10
CA SER A 89 -2.77 -0.30 -10.51
C SER A 89 -4.14 -0.03 -9.88
N VAL A 90 -4.18 0.20 -8.56
CA VAL A 90 -5.42 0.51 -7.83
C VAL A 90 -5.98 1.86 -8.25
N ALA A 91 -5.13 2.88 -8.42
CA ALA A 91 -5.53 4.20 -8.88
C ALA A 91 -6.18 4.14 -10.25
N LEU A 92 -5.61 3.36 -11.19
CA LEU A 92 -6.20 3.18 -12.52
C LEU A 92 -7.60 2.56 -12.44
N LEU A 93 -7.76 1.48 -11.67
CA LEU A 93 -9.05 0.80 -11.50
C LEU A 93 -10.10 1.74 -10.90
N LEU A 94 -9.75 2.44 -9.82
CA LEU A 94 -10.64 3.39 -9.16
C LEU A 94 -10.98 4.58 -10.06
N SER A 95 -9.99 5.14 -10.75
CA SER A 95 -10.20 6.27 -11.67
C SER A 95 -11.14 5.89 -12.81
N LEU A 96 -10.96 4.70 -13.38
CA LEU A 96 -11.84 4.19 -14.44
C LEU A 96 -13.27 3.99 -13.92
N ARG A 97 -13.42 3.45 -12.71
CA ARG A 97 -14.74 3.25 -12.09
C ARG A 97 -15.42 4.56 -11.73
N PHE A 98 -14.70 5.56 -11.23
CA PHE A 98 -15.25 6.88 -10.93
C PHE A 98 -15.62 7.66 -12.20
N TRP A 99 -14.84 7.50 -13.28
CA TRP A 99 -15.15 8.15 -14.55
C TRP A 99 -16.37 7.52 -15.23
N LEU A 100 -16.35 6.20 -15.44
CA LEU A 100 -17.39 5.49 -16.20
C LEU A 100 -18.63 5.13 -15.38
N GLY A 101 -18.47 4.89 -14.08
CA GLY A 101 -19.54 4.44 -13.19
C GLY A 101 -20.23 5.57 -12.43
N ALA A 102 -19.46 6.56 -11.94
CA ALA A 102 -19.98 7.66 -11.14
C ALA A 102 -20.17 8.97 -11.95
N GLY A 103 -19.81 9.00 -13.23
CA GLY A 103 -20.01 10.16 -14.11
C GLY A 103 -19.14 11.38 -13.78
N MET A 104 -18.05 11.19 -13.02
CA MET A 104 -17.13 12.27 -12.67
C MET A 104 -16.33 12.74 -13.89
N SER A 105 -15.89 14.00 -13.91
CA SER A 105 -14.97 14.45 -14.95
C SER A 105 -13.66 13.66 -14.91
N PRO A 106 -12.96 13.44 -16.05
CA PRO A 106 -11.75 12.63 -16.09
C PRO A 106 -10.66 13.08 -15.09
N GLY A 107 -10.49 14.39 -14.93
CA GLY A 107 -9.53 14.96 -13.99
C GLY A 107 -9.89 14.70 -12.52
N GLN A 108 -11.18 14.84 -12.17
CA GLN A 108 -11.66 14.53 -10.82
C GLN A 108 -11.58 13.03 -10.53
N ALA A 109 -11.97 12.19 -11.48
CA ALA A 109 -11.90 10.74 -11.33
C ALA A 109 -10.46 10.26 -11.12
N LEU A 110 -9.50 10.79 -11.89
CA LEU A 110 -8.09 10.50 -11.71
C LEU A 110 -7.58 10.92 -10.33
N TRP A 111 -7.93 12.13 -9.89
CA TRP A 111 -7.53 12.64 -8.59
C TRP A 111 -8.10 11.78 -7.44
N GLN A 112 -9.38 11.43 -7.53
CA GLN A 112 -10.05 10.56 -6.57
C GLN A 112 -9.40 9.17 -6.52
N GLY A 113 -9.12 8.58 -7.69
CA GLY A 113 -8.49 7.27 -7.77
C GLY A 113 -7.07 7.26 -7.18
N VAL A 114 -6.23 8.23 -7.53
CA VAL A 114 -4.86 8.34 -7.00
C VAL A 114 -4.86 8.54 -5.48
N PHE A 115 -5.68 9.46 -4.97
CA PHE A 115 -5.72 9.75 -3.54
C PHE A 115 -6.14 8.52 -2.73
N HIS A 116 -7.23 7.86 -3.14
CA HIS A 116 -7.74 6.69 -2.42
C HIS A 116 -6.82 5.47 -2.56
N ALA A 117 -6.14 5.30 -3.70
CA ALA A 117 -5.15 4.23 -3.86
C ALA A 117 -3.96 4.38 -2.92
N VAL A 118 -3.38 5.57 -2.85
CA VAL A 118 -2.26 5.87 -1.94
C VAL A 118 -2.71 5.78 -0.49
N SER A 119 -3.87 6.34 -0.15
CA SER A 119 -4.41 6.25 1.20
C SER A 119 -4.64 4.80 1.63
N ALA A 120 -5.27 3.98 0.78
CA ALA A 120 -5.56 2.58 1.07
C ALA A 120 -4.29 1.74 1.17
N PHE A 121 -3.38 1.83 0.20
CA PHE A 121 -2.15 1.04 0.22
C PHE A 121 -1.26 1.37 1.42
N ASN A 122 -1.19 2.63 1.82
CA ASN A 122 -0.45 3.01 3.02
C ASN A 122 -1.28 2.86 4.28
N ASN A 123 -2.50 2.32 4.26
CA ASN A 123 -3.38 2.17 5.43
C ASN A 123 -3.70 3.48 6.17
N ALA A 124 -3.72 4.60 5.45
CA ALA A 124 -3.86 5.92 6.04
C ALA A 124 -5.29 6.28 6.45
N GLY A 125 -6.31 5.61 5.90
CA GLY A 125 -7.72 5.79 6.29
C GLY A 125 -8.36 7.12 5.85
N PHE A 126 -7.65 7.95 5.08
CA PHE A 126 -8.18 9.20 4.53
C PHE A 126 -8.99 8.97 3.26
N ALA A 127 -10.07 9.72 3.10
CA ALA A 127 -10.86 9.77 1.88
C ALA A 127 -11.22 11.24 1.57
N LEU A 128 -11.45 11.53 0.29
CA LEU A 128 -11.84 12.88 -0.15
C LEU A 128 -13.35 13.12 -0.12
N PHE A 129 -14.14 12.06 0.12
CA PHE A 129 -15.59 12.09 0.25
C PHE A 129 -16.00 12.33 1.71
N SER A 130 -17.15 12.99 1.92
CA SER A 130 -17.62 13.42 3.25
C SER A 130 -17.99 12.22 4.12
N ASP A 131 -18.57 11.21 3.47
CA ASP A 131 -18.99 9.94 4.02
C ASP A 131 -17.90 8.87 3.87
N ASN A 132 -16.66 9.28 3.57
CA ASN A 132 -15.58 8.38 3.22
C ASN A 132 -16.04 7.48 2.03
N LEU A 133 -15.87 6.18 2.11
CA LEU A 133 -16.32 5.27 1.05
C LEU A 133 -17.69 4.63 1.33
N MET A 134 -18.46 5.15 2.30
CA MET A 134 -19.74 4.55 2.69
C MET A 134 -20.75 4.54 1.54
N GLY A 135 -20.81 5.59 0.73
CA GLY A 135 -21.64 5.64 -0.48
C GLY A 135 -21.29 4.59 -1.54
N PHE A 136 -20.13 3.93 -1.43
CA PHE A 136 -19.65 2.93 -2.39
C PHE A 136 -19.63 1.49 -1.84
N VAL A 137 -20.22 1.24 -0.66
CA VAL A 137 -20.21 -0.09 -0.01
C VAL A 137 -20.80 -1.20 -0.88
N SER A 138 -21.79 -0.89 -1.73
CA SER A 138 -22.40 -1.84 -2.66
C SER A 138 -21.64 -1.97 -3.99
N ASP A 139 -20.53 -1.25 -4.19
CA ASP A 139 -19.76 -1.26 -5.43
C ASP A 139 -18.48 -2.13 -5.29
N PRO A 140 -18.51 -3.39 -5.75
CA PRO A 140 -17.36 -4.28 -5.64
C PRO A 140 -16.15 -3.79 -6.44
N PHE A 141 -16.35 -2.97 -7.48
CA PHE A 141 -15.25 -2.42 -8.28
C PHE A 141 -14.47 -1.33 -7.55
N ILE A 142 -15.00 -0.83 -6.42
CA ILE A 142 -14.30 0.12 -5.54
C ILE A 142 -13.81 -0.61 -4.29
N CYS A 143 -14.66 -1.43 -3.66
CA CYS A 143 -14.31 -2.11 -2.42
C CYS A 143 -13.18 -3.14 -2.59
N LEU A 144 -13.20 -3.94 -3.67
CA LEU A 144 -12.20 -5.00 -3.85
C LEU A 144 -10.77 -4.44 -4.09
N PRO A 145 -10.55 -3.44 -4.97
CA PRO A 145 -9.22 -2.84 -5.12
C PRO A 145 -8.70 -2.19 -3.84
N ILE A 146 -9.59 -1.54 -3.06
CA ILE A 146 -9.22 -0.90 -1.80
C ILE A 146 -8.84 -1.93 -0.74
N ALA A 147 -9.64 -2.98 -0.58
CA ALA A 147 -9.33 -4.07 0.34
C ALA A 147 -8.00 -4.75 -0.03
N ALA A 148 -7.78 -5.00 -1.32
CA ALA A 148 -6.52 -5.57 -1.81
C ALA A 148 -5.33 -4.65 -1.51
N ALA A 149 -5.47 -3.33 -1.72
CA ALA A 149 -4.43 -2.36 -1.42
C ALA A 149 -4.06 -2.36 0.07
N ILE A 150 -5.05 -2.35 0.96
CA ILE A 150 -4.87 -2.40 2.43
C ILE A 150 -4.10 -3.67 2.85
N ILE A 151 -4.54 -4.83 2.35
CA ILE A 151 -3.92 -6.12 2.66
C ILE A 151 -2.47 -6.17 2.16
N LEU A 152 -2.24 -5.81 0.89
CA LEU A 152 -0.90 -5.81 0.30
C LEU A 152 0.04 -4.80 0.98
N GLY A 153 -0.49 -3.64 1.36
CA GLY A 153 0.24 -2.62 2.11
C GLY A 153 0.64 -3.07 3.51
N GLY A 154 -0.24 -3.81 4.20
CA GLY A 154 0.00 -4.31 5.56
C GLY A 154 0.97 -5.49 5.65
N LEU A 155 1.04 -6.35 4.64
CA LEU A 155 1.89 -7.55 4.64
C LEU A 155 3.38 -7.24 4.44
N GLY A 156 3.71 -6.16 3.74
CA GLY A 156 5.09 -5.81 3.38
C GLY A 156 5.70 -6.73 2.30
N LEU A 157 6.71 -6.20 1.58
CA LEU A 157 7.31 -6.88 0.42
C LEU A 157 7.89 -8.28 0.72
N PRO A 158 8.59 -8.53 1.85
CA PRO A 158 9.16 -9.86 2.13
C PRO A 158 8.12 -10.96 2.29
N VAL A 159 6.98 -10.65 2.90
CA VAL A 159 5.90 -11.62 3.10
C VAL A 159 5.22 -11.93 1.78
N VAL A 160 4.96 -10.92 0.94
CA VAL A 160 4.39 -11.09 -0.40
C VAL A 160 5.28 -11.95 -1.29
N LEU A 161 6.60 -11.74 -1.25
CA LEU A 161 7.56 -12.54 -2.00
C LEU A 161 7.61 -14.00 -1.51
N THR A 162 7.50 -14.22 -0.21
CA THR A 162 7.50 -15.56 0.40
C THR A 162 6.22 -16.31 0.05
N LEU A 163 5.05 -15.67 0.19
CA LEU A 163 3.78 -16.23 -0.27
C LEU A 163 3.84 -16.61 -1.74
N ARG A 164 4.34 -15.74 -2.62
CA ARG A 164 4.46 -16.02 -4.05
C ARG A 164 5.36 -17.22 -4.35
N ARG A 165 6.41 -17.44 -3.55
CA ARG A 165 7.34 -18.56 -3.68
C ARG A 165 6.71 -19.88 -3.19
N ASP A 166 6.05 -19.85 -2.03
CA ASP A 166 5.52 -21.04 -1.37
C ASP A 166 4.12 -21.43 -1.88
N LEU A 167 3.38 -20.51 -2.50
CA LEU A 167 2.16 -20.81 -3.28
C LEU A 167 2.40 -21.83 -4.41
N ARG A 168 3.65 -21.96 -4.88
CA ARG A 168 4.04 -22.93 -5.92
C ARG A 168 4.53 -24.27 -5.35
N ARG A 169 4.55 -24.44 -4.02
CA ARG A 169 5.00 -25.66 -3.34
C ARG A 169 4.03 -26.01 -2.20
N PRO A 170 2.87 -26.61 -2.52
CA PRO A 170 1.83 -26.95 -1.53
C PRO A 170 2.30 -27.96 -0.45
N GLU A 171 3.44 -28.61 -0.65
CA GLU A 171 4.06 -29.57 0.28
C GLU A 171 4.61 -28.93 1.57
N ARG A 172 4.61 -27.60 1.68
CA ARG A 172 5.16 -26.84 2.83
C ARG A 172 4.13 -25.95 3.53
N TRP A 173 2.84 -26.11 3.21
CA TRP A 173 1.76 -25.35 3.84
C TRP A 173 1.41 -25.89 5.22
#